data_AF-A0A7H8QHY4-F1
#
_entry.id   AF-A0A7H8QHY4-F1
#
_cell.length_a   1.000
_cell.length_b   1.000
_cell.length_c   1.000
_cell.angle_alpha   90.00
_cell.angle_beta   90.00
_cell.angle_gamma   90.00
#
_symmetry.space_group_name_H-M   'P 1'
#
loop_
_entity.id
_entity.type
_entity.pdbx_description
1 polymer ?
#
loop_
_entity_poly.entity_id
_entity_poly.type
_entity_poly.pdbx_seq_one_letter_code
_entity_poly.pdbx_strand_id
1 'polypeptide(L)'
;MSGKRPESRSDFEIAIVCALPVEFDAVEASLDEHYGPYGKQRGDLNFYRTGRIDKYNIVLAHLPEMGKRSAASVASSLLVSFPRIDLKILTGICGGVPFPSADTEIILGDAIISSKVADYDFGKLYPDGFQQRHDFTDTLGRADRDIRSLLSALKTRRLQEQFQENI
;
A
#
# COMPACT_ATOMS: atom_id res chain seq x y z
N MET A 1 19.94 -13.88 -8.84
CA MET A 1 19.67 -13.79 -10.30
C MET A 1 19.18 -12.38 -10.54
N SER A 2 19.86 -11.58 -11.37
CA SER A 2 19.42 -10.21 -11.67
C SER A 2 18.07 -10.25 -12.40
N GLY A 3 17.06 -9.56 -11.86
CA GLY A 3 15.76 -9.42 -12.55
C GLY A 3 15.94 -8.74 -13.91
N LYS A 4 15.18 -9.18 -14.92
CA LYS A 4 15.20 -8.56 -16.25
C LYS A 4 14.47 -7.22 -16.19
N ARG A 5 15.09 -6.17 -16.74
CA ARG A 5 14.46 -4.85 -16.86
C ARG A 5 13.17 -4.93 -17.70
N PRO A 6 12.07 -4.30 -17.26
CA PRO A 6 10.79 -4.24 -18.00
C PRO A 6 10.96 -3.71 -19.42
N GLU A 7 10.26 -4.31 -20.38
CA GLU A 7 10.17 -3.83 -21.77
C GLU A 7 8.96 -2.91 -21.95
N SER A 8 7.92 -3.09 -21.14
CA SER A 8 6.67 -2.34 -21.21
C SER A 8 6.03 -2.10 -19.84
N ARG A 9 4.99 -1.26 -19.82
CA ARG A 9 4.16 -1.03 -18.62
C ARG A 9 3.43 -2.29 -18.12
N SER A 10 3.33 -3.32 -18.96
CA SER A 10 2.69 -4.59 -18.62
C SER A 10 3.62 -5.56 -17.88
N ASP A 11 4.91 -5.24 -17.72
CA ASP A 11 5.87 -6.08 -17.01
C ASP A 11 6.05 -5.66 -15.54
N PHE A 12 5.15 -4.80 -15.06
CA PHE A 12 5.07 -4.38 -13.67
C PHE A 12 3.86 -5.03 -13.01
N GLU A 13 4.10 -5.74 -11.91
CA GLU A 13 3.08 -6.48 -11.17
C GLU A 13 2.81 -5.91 -9.78
N ILE A 14 3.72 -5.05 -9.28
CA ILE A 14 3.65 -4.45 -7.95
C ILE A 14 3.68 -2.93 -8.06
N ALA A 15 2.74 -2.28 -7.37
CA ALA A 15 2.73 -0.84 -7.17
C ALA A 15 2.86 -0.49 -5.69
N ILE A 16 3.68 0.51 -5.39
CA ILE A 16 3.76 1.13 -4.06
C ILE A 16 3.22 2.56 -4.19
N VAL A 17 2.29 2.93 -3.31
CA VAL A 17 1.64 4.25 -3.29
C VAL A 17 1.98 4.92 -1.97
N CYS A 18 2.48 6.16 -2.05
CA CYS A 18 2.88 6.98 -0.89
C CYS A 18 2.09 8.28 -0.85
N ALA A 19 1.67 8.72 0.34
CA ALA A 19 0.87 9.91 0.51
C ALA A 19 1.71 11.18 0.67
N LEU A 20 2.86 11.07 1.35
CA LEU A 20 3.75 12.18 1.66
C LEU A 20 5.06 12.10 0.87
N PRO A 21 5.70 13.24 0.57
CA PRO A 21 7.00 13.26 -0.08
C PRO A 21 8.06 12.46 0.69
N VAL A 22 8.12 12.59 2.02
CA VAL A 22 9.10 11.85 2.84
C VAL A 22 8.91 10.32 2.77
N GLU A 23 7.67 9.86 2.62
CA GLU A 23 7.37 8.43 2.43
C GLU A 23 7.82 7.97 1.05
N PHE A 24 7.55 8.78 0.03
CA PHE A 24 7.97 8.52 -1.34
C PHE A 24 9.50 8.46 -1.46
N ASP A 25 10.20 9.43 -0.88
CA ASP A 25 11.66 9.52 -0.88
C ASP A 25 12.28 8.29 -0.17
N ALA A 26 11.68 7.84 0.93
CA ALA A 26 12.14 6.64 1.65
C ALA A 26 12.00 5.36 0.80
N VAL A 27 10.89 5.21 0.07
CA VAL A 27 10.68 4.07 -0.82
C VAL A 27 11.56 4.16 -2.06
N GLU A 28 11.69 5.34 -2.67
CA GLU A 28 12.57 5.57 -3.83
C GLU A 28 14.03 5.25 -3.48
N ALA A 29 14.50 5.67 -2.30
CA ALA A 29 15.83 5.34 -1.80
C ALA A 29 16.05 3.84 -1.55
N SER A 30 14.97 3.07 -1.37
CA SER A 30 15.02 1.61 -1.18
C SER A 30 15.04 0.82 -2.49
N LEU A 31 14.97 1.49 -3.66
CA LEU A 31 15.06 0.82 -4.95
C LEU A 31 16.52 0.40 -5.26
N ASP A 32 16.71 -0.86 -5.60
CA ASP A 32 18.01 -1.39 -6.07
C ASP A 32 18.41 -0.75 -7.41
N GLU A 33 17.43 -0.50 -8.27
CA GLU A 33 17.62 0.10 -9.58
C GLU A 33 16.49 1.07 -9.89
N HIS A 34 16.85 2.18 -10.52
CA HIS A 34 15.91 3.15 -11.07
C HIS A 34 15.77 2.93 -12.57
N TYR A 35 14.54 2.91 -13.06
CA TYR A 35 14.25 2.81 -14.47
C TYR A 35 13.82 4.14 -15.06
N GLY A 36 14.05 4.27 -16.37
CA GLY A 36 13.60 5.41 -17.16
C GLY A 36 12.08 5.44 -17.31
N PRO A 37 11.51 6.53 -17.84
CA PRO A 37 10.06 6.69 -17.92
C PRO A 37 9.45 5.67 -18.89
N TYR A 38 8.52 4.85 -18.41
CA TYR A 38 7.68 3.96 -19.23
C TYR A 38 6.42 4.66 -19.78
N GLY A 39 6.27 5.95 -19.48
CA GLY A 39 5.08 6.73 -19.82
C GLY A 39 3.86 6.32 -18.99
N LYS A 40 2.70 6.84 -19.39
CA LYS A 40 1.40 6.59 -18.75
C LYS A 40 0.28 6.75 -19.78
N GLN A 41 -0.89 6.21 -19.48
CA GLN A 41 -2.04 6.33 -20.37
C GLN A 41 -2.41 7.80 -20.54
N ARG A 42 -2.88 8.20 -21.73
CA ARG A 42 -3.40 9.55 -21.97
C ARG A 42 -4.53 9.87 -20.98
N GLY A 43 -4.41 11.01 -20.30
CA GLY A 43 -5.37 11.45 -19.28
C GLY A 43 -4.99 11.05 -17.85
N ASP A 44 -4.01 10.17 -17.67
CA ASP A 44 -3.41 9.92 -16.37
C ASP A 44 -2.52 11.10 -15.96
N LEU A 45 -2.87 11.79 -14.88
CA LEU A 45 -2.14 12.94 -14.36
C LEU A 45 -1.17 12.58 -13.22
N ASN A 46 -1.13 11.33 -12.79
CA ASN A 46 -0.29 10.88 -11.68
C ASN A 46 1.20 11.00 -12.00
N PHE A 47 1.99 11.19 -10.96
CA PHE A 47 3.45 11.08 -11.02
C PHE A 47 3.88 9.66 -10.67
N TYR A 48 4.74 9.08 -11.51
CA TYR A 48 5.30 7.76 -11.28
C TYR A 48 6.82 7.76 -11.38
N ARG A 49 7.41 6.93 -10.54
CA ARG A 49 8.74 6.37 -10.70
C ARG A 49 8.61 4.88 -10.94
N THR A 50 9.64 4.31 -11.54
CA THR A 50 9.71 2.88 -11.79
C THR A 50 11.10 2.40 -11.45
N GLY A 51 11.20 1.21 -10.88
CA GLY A 51 12.47 0.64 -10.48
C GLY A 51 12.33 -0.81 -10.08
N ARG A 52 13.30 -1.29 -9.30
CA ARG A 52 13.37 -2.66 -8.85
C ARG A 52 13.66 -2.74 -7.36
N ILE A 53 13.00 -3.68 -6.69
CA ILE A 53 13.33 -4.15 -5.33
C ILE A 53 13.48 -5.66 -5.41
N ASP A 54 14.66 -6.18 -5.10
CA ASP A 54 15.05 -7.56 -5.30
C ASP A 54 14.72 -8.01 -6.74
N LYS A 55 13.94 -9.07 -6.94
CA LYS A 55 13.55 -9.58 -8.26
C LYS A 55 12.31 -8.90 -8.85
N TYR A 56 11.71 -7.93 -8.14
CA TYR A 56 10.41 -7.37 -8.48
C TYR A 56 10.52 -6.00 -9.14
N ASN A 57 9.84 -5.84 -10.27
CA ASN A 57 9.69 -4.56 -10.93
C ASN A 57 8.55 -3.78 -10.28
N ILE A 58 8.86 -2.58 -9.79
CA ILE A 58 7.97 -1.76 -8.97
C ILE A 58 7.57 -0.49 -9.72
N VAL A 59 6.29 -0.13 -9.64
CA VAL A 59 5.81 1.22 -9.92
C VAL A 59 5.61 1.96 -8.60
N LEU A 60 6.29 3.07 -8.42
CA LEU A 60 6.14 3.94 -7.26
C LEU A 60 5.29 5.15 -7.65
N ALA A 61 4.20 5.39 -6.92
CA ALA A 61 3.27 6.49 -7.16
C ALA A 61 3.21 7.43 -5.94
N HIS A 62 3.14 8.73 -6.21
CA HIS A 62 2.94 9.76 -5.20
C HIS A 62 1.53 10.34 -5.30
N LEU A 63 0.87 10.55 -4.17
CA LEU A 63 -0.40 11.25 -4.13
C LEU A 63 -0.20 12.76 -4.27
N PRO A 64 -0.98 13.46 -5.12
CA PRO A 64 -0.89 14.92 -5.22
C PRO A 64 -1.27 15.63 -3.92
N GLU A 65 -2.19 15.02 -3.16
CA GLU A 65 -2.62 15.46 -1.84
C GLU A 65 -2.99 14.24 -0.98
N MET A 66 -2.91 14.38 0.34
CA MET A 66 -3.35 13.33 1.26
C MET A 66 -4.87 13.10 1.17
N GLY A 67 -5.29 11.86 1.45
CA GLY A 67 -6.69 11.53 1.70
C GLY A 67 -7.27 10.47 0.77
N LYS A 68 -8.40 9.88 1.20
CA LYS A 68 -9.04 8.73 0.54
C LYS A 68 -9.42 8.99 -0.93
N ARG A 69 -9.90 10.19 -1.26
CA ARG A 69 -10.29 10.57 -2.65
C ARG A 69 -9.08 10.62 -3.59
N SER A 70 -8.02 11.28 -3.17
CA SER A 70 -6.76 11.35 -3.90
C SER A 70 -6.17 9.95 -4.10
N ALA A 71 -6.09 9.14 -3.04
CA ALA A 71 -5.63 7.76 -3.11
C ALA A 71 -6.44 6.89 -4.09
N ALA A 72 -7.77 6.99 -4.04
CA ALA A 72 -8.66 6.26 -4.96
C ALA A 72 -8.46 6.69 -6.42
N SER A 73 -8.31 7.99 -6.68
CA SER A 73 -8.05 8.53 -8.02
C SER A 73 -6.70 8.03 -8.55
N VAL A 74 -5.64 8.13 -7.73
CA VAL A 74 -4.30 7.67 -8.12
C VAL A 74 -4.30 6.17 -8.42
N ALA A 75 -4.85 5.36 -7.52
CA ALA A 75 -4.92 3.92 -7.70
C ALA A 75 -5.72 3.51 -8.95
N SER A 76 -6.82 4.20 -9.25
CA SER A 76 -7.65 3.91 -10.42
C SER A 76 -6.91 4.20 -11.72
N SER A 77 -6.27 5.37 -11.84
CA SER A 77 -5.48 5.72 -13.03
C SER A 77 -4.23 4.85 -13.18
N LEU A 78 -3.60 4.45 -12.06
CA LEU A 78 -2.46 3.53 -12.06
C LEU A 78 -2.79 2.20 -12.72
N LEU A 79 -3.96 1.62 -12.45
CA LEU A 79 -4.38 0.36 -13.07
C LEU A 79 -4.62 0.47 -14.58
N VAL A 80 -5.00 1.66 -15.07
CA VAL A 80 -5.12 1.90 -16.50
C VAL A 80 -3.75 2.08 -17.14
N SER A 81 -2.82 2.74 -16.44
CA SER A 81 -1.45 2.96 -16.93
C SER A 81 -0.56 1.73 -16.83
N PHE A 82 -0.76 0.88 -15.84
CA PHE A 82 0.03 -0.33 -15.62
C PHE A 82 -0.94 -1.51 -15.48
N PRO A 83 -1.35 -2.12 -16.61
CA PRO A 83 -2.51 -3.00 -16.67
C PRO A 83 -2.31 -4.38 -16.02
N ARG A 84 -1.08 -4.70 -15.61
CA ARG A 84 -0.71 -5.99 -15.00
C ARG A 84 -0.35 -5.90 -13.53
N ILE A 85 -0.66 -4.77 -12.89
CA ILE A 85 -0.51 -4.60 -11.45
C ILE A 85 -1.51 -5.48 -10.72
N ASP A 86 -1.01 -6.50 -10.04
CA ASP A 86 -1.78 -7.45 -9.24
C ASP A 86 -1.70 -7.14 -7.74
N LEU A 87 -0.58 -6.57 -7.28
CA LEU A 87 -0.38 -6.16 -5.89
C LEU A 87 -0.19 -4.64 -5.79
N LYS A 88 -0.97 -4.02 -4.91
CA LYS A 88 -0.87 -2.60 -4.56
C LYS A 88 -0.61 -2.47 -3.08
N ILE A 89 0.47 -1.79 -2.71
CA ILE A 89 0.85 -1.53 -1.33
C ILE A 89 0.71 -0.04 -1.09
N LEU A 90 -0.21 0.34 -0.21
CA LEU A 90 -0.24 1.68 0.35
C LEU A 90 0.71 1.70 1.54
N THR A 91 1.71 2.56 1.51
CA THR A 91 2.70 2.70 2.58
C THR A 91 2.76 4.14 3.05
N GLY A 92 3.09 4.33 4.32
CA GLY A 92 3.21 5.64 4.92
C GLY A 92 3.33 5.59 6.43
N ILE A 93 3.53 6.76 7.02
CA ILE A 93 3.54 6.93 8.47
C ILE A 93 2.10 7.03 9.00
N CYS A 94 1.86 6.51 10.20
CA CYS A 94 0.54 6.56 10.82
C CYS A 94 0.63 6.80 12.33
N GLY A 95 -0.48 7.25 12.91
CA GLY A 95 -0.66 7.27 14.35
C GLY A 95 -1.02 5.87 14.87
N GLY A 96 -0.55 5.54 16.08
CA GLY A 96 -0.86 4.28 16.75
C GLY A 96 -1.68 4.49 18.02
N VAL A 97 -2.53 3.51 18.34
CA VAL A 97 -3.12 3.37 19.68
C VAL A 97 -2.14 2.51 20.49
N PRO A 98 -1.53 2.99 21.59
CA PRO A 98 -0.45 2.27 22.26
C PRO A 98 -0.81 0.89 22.78
N PHE A 99 -2.05 0.69 23.23
CA PHE A 99 -2.51 -0.60 23.78
C PHE A 99 -3.80 -1.06 23.09
N PRO A 100 -3.74 -1.60 21.87
CA PRO A 100 -4.93 -2.09 21.16
C PRO A 100 -5.50 -3.38 21.77
N SER A 101 -4.70 -4.11 22.55
CA SER A 101 -5.10 -5.30 23.33
C SER A 101 -4.17 -5.48 24.54
N ALA A 102 -4.58 -6.30 25.52
CA ALA A 102 -3.82 -6.50 26.76
C ALA A 102 -2.38 -7.01 26.54
N ASP A 103 -2.16 -7.80 25.49
CA ASP A 103 -0.87 -8.45 25.21
C ASP A 103 -0.10 -7.78 24.05
N THR A 104 -0.48 -6.58 23.63
CA THR A 104 0.18 -5.89 22.52
C THR A 104 0.36 -4.43 22.86
N GLU A 105 1.62 -4.00 22.83
CA GLU A 105 2.01 -2.60 22.91
C GLU A 105 2.51 -2.16 21.53
N ILE A 106 2.06 -1.00 21.06
CA ILE A 106 2.54 -0.34 19.85
C ILE A 106 3.32 0.89 20.28
N ILE A 107 4.58 0.97 19.88
CA ILE A 107 5.49 2.07 20.17
C ILE A 107 5.94 2.80 18.90
N LEU A 108 6.52 3.99 19.06
CA LEU A 108 7.09 4.73 17.93
C LEU A 108 8.23 3.93 17.31
N GLY A 109 8.17 3.78 15.98
CA GLY A 109 9.13 2.98 15.22
C GLY A 109 8.58 1.63 14.79
N ASP A 110 7.48 1.16 15.37
CA ASP A 110 6.85 -0.09 14.94
C ASP A 110 6.30 0.01 13.51
N ALA A 111 6.62 -0.99 12.68
CA ALA A 111 6.04 -1.16 11.35
C ALA A 111 4.78 -2.03 11.43
N ILE A 112 3.63 -1.46 11.05
CA ILE A 112 2.33 -2.14 11.14
C ILE A 112 1.89 -2.65 9.76
N ILE A 113 1.65 -3.95 9.65
CA ILE A 113 1.04 -4.57 8.46
C ILE A 113 -0.46 -4.73 8.71
N SER A 114 -1.28 -3.94 8.00
CA SER A 114 -2.73 -3.97 8.17
C SER A 114 -3.32 -5.29 7.68
N SER A 115 -4.15 -5.93 8.49
CA SER A 115 -4.96 -7.10 8.07
C SER A 115 -6.36 -6.73 7.60
N LYS A 116 -6.83 -5.54 7.99
CA LYS A 116 -8.13 -4.96 7.66
C LYS A 116 -8.01 -3.45 7.66
N VAL A 117 -8.81 -2.78 6.83
CA VAL A 117 -8.99 -1.33 6.82
C VAL A 117 -10.46 -1.05 7.10
N ALA A 118 -10.72 -0.12 8.03
CA ALA A 118 -12.08 0.28 8.39
C ALA A 118 -12.25 1.78 8.14
N ASP A 119 -13.36 2.14 7.51
CA ASP A 119 -13.75 3.53 7.31
C ASP A 119 -14.53 4.02 8.54
N TYR A 120 -13.87 4.81 9.40
CA TYR A 120 -14.44 5.27 10.67
C TYR A 120 -15.26 6.56 10.54
N ASP A 121 -14.99 7.36 9.51
CA ASP A 121 -15.69 8.60 9.20
C ASP A 121 -16.85 8.38 8.21
N PHE A 122 -17.02 7.15 7.70
CA PHE A 122 -18.18 6.78 6.89
C PHE A 122 -19.40 6.42 7.75
N GLY A 123 -20.32 7.37 7.84
CA GLY A 123 -21.55 7.22 8.60
C GLY A 123 -22.53 8.34 8.29
N LYS A 124 -23.60 8.39 9.07
CA LYS A 124 -24.62 9.45 8.98
C LYS A 124 -24.73 10.13 10.33
N LEU A 125 -24.75 11.45 10.30
CA LEU A 125 -25.05 12.26 11.48
C LEU A 125 -26.57 12.34 11.64
N TYR A 126 -27.07 11.83 12.76
CA TYR A 126 -28.46 11.90 13.18
C TYR A 126 -28.58 12.84 14.40
N PRO A 127 -29.80 13.27 14.79
CA PRO A 127 -29.99 14.12 15.96
C PRO A 127 -29.44 13.56 17.28
N ASP A 128 -29.35 12.23 17.40
CA ASP A 128 -28.82 11.48 18.55
C ASP A 128 -27.30 11.21 18.46
N GLY A 129 -26.66 11.57 17.36
CA GLY A 129 -25.21 11.46 17.18
C GLY A 129 -24.78 10.91 15.82
N PHE A 130 -23.46 10.78 15.64
CA PHE A 130 -22.90 10.14 14.46
C PHE A 130 -23.04 8.63 14.56
N GLN A 131 -23.78 8.04 13.62
CA GLN A 131 -23.87 6.59 13.49
C GLN A 131 -22.96 6.14 12.35
N GLN A 132 -21.89 5.44 12.72
CA GLN A 132 -21.01 4.77 11.76
C GLN A 132 -21.80 3.69 11.01
N ARG A 133 -21.61 3.58 9.70
CA ARG A 133 -22.16 2.44 8.96
C ARG A 133 -21.29 1.21 9.22
N HIS A 134 -21.83 0.26 9.99
CA HIS A 134 -21.14 -0.95 10.45
C HIS A 134 -21.07 -2.11 9.44
N ASP A 135 -21.41 -1.91 8.17
CA ASP A 135 -21.26 -2.93 7.12
C ASP A 135 -19.78 -3.04 6.66
N PHE A 136 -18.91 -3.36 7.63
CA PHE A 136 -17.45 -3.37 7.53
C PHE A 136 -16.88 -4.36 6.52
N THR A 137 -17.68 -5.32 6.04
CA THR A 137 -17.22 -6.32 5.07
C THR A 137 -17.46 -5.94 3.62
N ASP A 138 -18.32 -4.96 3.35
CA ASP A 138 -18.87 -4.77 1.98
C ASP A 138 -18.39 -3.48 1.30
N THR A 139 -17.79 -2.52 2.02
CA THR A 139 -17.40 -1.22 1.41
C THR A 139 -15.96 -1.18 0.87
N LEU A 140 -14.99 -1.78 1.55
CA LEU A 140 -13.58 -1.82 1.12
C LEU A 140 -13.12 -3.18 0.60
N GLY A 141 -14.02 -4.18 0.60
CA GLY A 141 -13.71 -5.55 0.23
C GLY A 141 -12.70 -6.23 1.17
N ARG A 142 -12.59 -7.54 1.09
CA ARG A 142 -11.49 -8.27 1.74
C ARG A 142 -10.32 -8.36 0.77
N ALA A 143 -9.10 -8.31 1.30
CA ALA A 143 -7.93 -8.69 0.52
C ALA A 143 -8.10 -10.10 -0.08
N ASP A 144 -7.48 -10.35 -1.23
CA ASP A 144 -7.55 -11.64 -1.90
C ASP A 144 -7.09 -12.78 -0.98
N ARG A 145 -7.53 -14.01 -1.25
CA ARG A 145 -7.12 -15.21 -0.53
C ARG A 145 -5.61 -15.32 -0.41
N ASP A 146 -4.85 -14.98 -1.45
CA ASP A 146 -3.39 -15.11 -1.43
C ASP A 146 -2.75 -14.16 -0.40
N ILE A 147 -3.16 -12.90 -0.40
CA ILE A 147 -2.73 -11.91 0.60
C ILE A 147 -3.16 -12.34 2.01
N ARG A 148 -4.40 -12.81 2.17
CA ARG A 148 -4.89 -13.26 3.48
C ARG A 148 -4.14 -14.49 3.99
N SER A 149 -3.77 -15.40 3.10
CA SER A 149 -2.96 -16.57 3.43
C SER A 149 -1.57 -16.15 3.89
N LEU A 150 -0.91 -15.23 3.17
CA LEU A 150 0.37 -14.65 3.55
C LEU A 150 0.30 -13.95 4.91
N LEU A 151 -0.69 -13.08 5.13
CA LEU A 151 -0.90 -12.39 6.40
C LEU A 151 -1.16 -13.38 7.56
N SER A 152 -1.85 -14.48 7.30
CA SER A 152 -2.04 -15.54 8.29
C SER A 152 -0.73 -16.26 8.61
N ALA A 153 0.11 -16.50 7.60
CA ALA A 153 1.41 -17.14 7.77
C ALA A 153 2.41 -16.24 8.53
N LEU A 154 2.41 -14.93 8.26
CA LEU A 154 3.25 -13.94 8.96
C LEU A 154 2.97 -13.85 10.48
N LYS A 155 1.79 -14.29 10.93
CA LYS A 155 1.46 -14.39 12.37
C LYS A 155 2.08 -15.61 13.06
N THR A 156 2.68 -16.53 12.29
CA THR A 156 3.39 -17.67 12.87
C THR A 156 4.76 -17.23 13.38
N ARG A 157 5.16 -17.71 14.57
CA ARG A 157 6.38 -17.30 15.26
C ARG A 157 7.62 -17.28 14.36
N ARG A 158 7.88 -18.38 13.65
CA ARG A 158 9.08 -18.52 12.81
C ARG A 158 9.15 -17.48 11.69
N LEU A 159 8.04 -17.22 11.00
CA LEU A 159 8.02 -16.26 9.90
C LEU A 159 8.10 -14.83 10.43
N GLN A 160 7.53 -14.56 11.60
CA GLN A 160 7.65 -13.26 12.26
C GLN A 160 9.10 -12.96 12.65
N GLU A 161 9.79 -13.92 13.27
CA GLU A 161 11.21 -13.81 13.64
C GLU A 161 12.09 -13.55 12.41
N GLN A 162 11.92 -14.35 11.35
CA GLN A 162 12.65 -14.16 10.09
C GLN A 162 12.36 -12.80 9.45
N PHE A 163 11.12 -12.32 9.52
CA PHE A 163 10.76 -11.02 8.95
C PHE A 163 11.44 -9.88 9.73
N GLN A 164 11.44 -9.94 11.06
CA GLN A 164 12.08 -8.93 11.91
C GLN A 164 13.60 -8.88 11.75
N GLU A 165 14.26 -10.01 11.47
CA GLU A 165 15.71 -10.05 11.24
C GLU A 165 16.15 -9.39 9.91
N ASN A 166 15.23 -9.15 8.98
CA ASN A 166 15.52 -8.65 7.64
C ASN A 166 15.02 -7.21 7.39
N ILE A 167 14.65 -6.47 8.43
CA ILE A 167 14.24 -5.05 8.38
C ILE A 167 15.28 -4.20 9.10
#